data_AF-Q8G9Q9-F1
#
_entry.id   AF-Q8G9Q9-F1
#
_cell.length_a   1.000
_cell.length_b   1.000
_cell.length_c   1.000
_cell.angle_alpha   90.00
_cell.angle_beta   90.00
_cell.angle_gamma   90.00
#
_symmetry.space_group_name_H-M   'P 1'
#
loop_
_entity.id
_entity.type
_entity.pdbx_description
1 polymer ?
#
loop_
_entity_poly.entity_id
_entity_poly.type
_entity_poly.pdbx_seq_one_letter_code
_entity_poly.pdbx_strand_id
1 'polypeptide(L)'
;GRKASSTVLTLQASEGITSDKNAEISLYDGATLNLASSSVKLMGNVWMGRLQYVGAYLAPSYSTTNTSKVTGEVNFNHLTVGDKNAAQAGIIASNKTHIGTLDLWQSAGLNIIAPPEGGYKDKPNNTNSQSGAKNDKQESSQNNSNTQVINPPNSTQKTEIQPTQVIDGPFRGAKDTVVNINRINTNADGTIKVGGFKASLTTN
;
A
#
# COMPACT_ATOMS: atom_id res chain seq x y z
N GLY A 1 -17.26 4.56 19.64
CA GLY A 1 -17.65 3.81 18.42
C GLY A 1 -16.51 2.92 17.96
N ARG A 2 -16.76 2.04 16.98
CA ARG A 2 -15.72 1.20 16.34
C ARG A 2 -14.70 2.09 15.63
N LYS A 3 -13.42 1.74 15.72
CA LYS A 3 -12.34 2.41 14.99
C LYS A 3 -12.28 1.90 13.55
N ALA A 4 -11.91 2.77 12.62
CA ALA A 4 -11.70 2.38 11.23
C ALA A 4 -10.45 1.49 11.10
N SER A 5 -10.50 0.54 10.18
CA SER A 5 -9.39 -0.34 9.78
C SER A 5 -8.85 0.07 8.41
N SER A 6 -7.87 -0.68 7.90
CA SER A 6 -7.33 -0.49 6.56
C SER A 6 -8.39 -0.67 5.46
N THR A 7 -8.15 -0.02 4.33
CA THR A 7 -9.00 -0.11 3.12
C THR A 7 -8.15 -0.07 1.86
N VAL A 8 -8.61 -0.76 0.83
CA VAL A 8 -8.00 -0.74 -0.50
C VAL A 8 -9.07 -0.35 -1.50
N LEU A 9 -8.87 0.77 -2.19
CA LEU A 9 -9.71 1.21 -3.30
C LEU A 9 -8.94 1.04 -4.61
N THR A 10 -9.56 0.38 -5.58
CA THR A 10 -8.99 0.24 -6.93
C THR A 10 -9.89 0.96 -7.93
N LEU A 11 -9.32 1.92 -8.64
CA LEU A 11 -9.96 2.59 -9.76
C LEU A 11 -9.29 2.11 -11.05
N GLN A 12 -10.09 1.53 -11.93
CA GLN A 12 -9.64 1.01 -13.21
C GLN A 12 -10.45 1.64 -14.35
N ALA A 13 -9.75 2.22 -15.31
CA ALA A 13 -10.33 2.81 -16.51
C ALA A 13 -9.44 2.48 -17.72
N SER A 14 -10.02 2.31 -18.90
CA SER A 14 -9.25 2.05 -20.13
C SER A 14 -8.52 3.31 -20.62
N GLU A 15 -9.20 4.45 -20.55
CA GLU A 15 -8.70 5.73 -21.04
C GLU A 15 -7.90 6.44 -19.95
N GLY A 16 -8.52 7.23 -19.08
CA GLY A 16 -7.80 7.97 -18.05
C GLY A 16 -8.61 8.19 -16.80
N ILE A 17 -7.90 8.49 -15.71
CA ILE A 17 -8.49 8.89 -14.45
C ILE A 17 -8.12 10.35 -14.23
N THR A 18 -9.12 11.23 -14.20
CA THR A 18 -8.91 12.65 -13.96
C THR A 18 -9.77 13.16 -12.82
N SER A 19 -9.33 14.24 -12.18
CA SER A 19 -10.12 14.95 -11.17
C SER A 19 -10.24 16.43 -11.50
N ASP A 20 -11.32 17.04 -11.04
CA ASP A 20 -11.48 18.49 -11.09
C ASP A 20 -10.49 19.20 -10.17
N LYS A 21 -10.23 20.49 -10.45
CA LYS A 21 -9.32 21.32 -9.66
C LYS A 21 -9.72 21.45 -8.18
N ASN A 22 -11.01 21.34 -7.88
CA ASN A 22 -11.56 21.46 -6.53
C ASN A 22 -11.73 20.11 -5.83
N ALA A 23 -11.40 19.00 -6.50
CA ALA A 23 -11.49 17.68 -5.90
C ALA A 23 -10.41 17.53 -4.81
N GLU A 24 -10.76 16.92 -3.68
CA GLU A 24 -9.79 16.52 -2.67
C GLU A 24 -9.85 15.00 -2.49
N ILE A 25 -8.71 14.34 -2.66
CA ILE A 25 -8.56 12.91 -2.40
C ILE A 25 -7.76 12.77 -1.11
N SER A 26 -8.43 12.49 -0.01
CA SER A 26 -7.79 12.31 1.31
C SER A 26 -7.63 10.82 1.64
N LEU A 27 -6.39 10.37 1.75
CA LEU A 27 -6.02 9.05 2.25
C LEU A 27 -5.63 9.15 3.73
N TYR A 28 -6.36 8.41 4.55
CA TYR A 28 -6.10 8.29 6.00
C TYR A 28 -5.21 7.07 6.29
N ASP A 29 -4.93 6.86 7.57
CA ASP A 29 -4.17 5.69 8.01
C ASP A 29 -4.77 4.37 7.52
N GLY A 30 -3.92 3.53 6.94
CA GLY A 30 -4.27 2.23 6.37
C GLY A 30 -4.96 2.28 5.01
N ALA A 31 -5.09 3.45 4.37
CA ALA A 31 -5.71 3.57 3.05
C ALA A 31 -4.70 3.32 1.91
N THR A 32 -5.10 2.46 0.97
CA THR A 32 -4.39 2.24 -0.30
C THR A 32 -5.29 2.60 -1.48
N LEU A 33 -4.79 3.42 -2.40
CA LEU A 33 -5.43 3.77 -3.67
C LEU A 33 -4.65 3.16 -4.83
N ASN A 34 -5.22 2.17 -5.53
CA ASN A 34 -4.67 1.62 -6.75
C ASN A 34 -5.31 2.29 -7.97
N LEU A 35 -4.48 2.79 -8.89
CA LEU A 35 -4.90 3.40 -10.14
C LEU A 35 -4.35 2.58 -11.31
N ALA A 36 -5.25 2.14 -12.18
CA ALA A 36 -4.92 1.40 -13.39
C ALA A 36 -5.61 2.04 -14.59
N SER A 37 -4.84 2.69 -15.47
CA SER A 37 -5.37 3.35 -16.68
C SER A 37 -4.27 3.72 -17.68
N SER A 38 -4.62 4.30 -18.81
CA SER A 38 -3.60 4.83 -19.73
C SER A 38 -2.97 6.13 -19.22
N SER A 39 -3.69 6.93 -18.44
CA SER A 39 -3.14 8.15 -17.84
C SER A 39 -3.88 8.57 -16.58
N VAL A 40 -3.17 9.22 -15.66
CA VAL A 40 -3.74 9.79 -14.43
C VAL A 40 -3.43 11.27 -14.37
N LYS A 41 -4.46 12.11 -14.19
CA LYS A 41 -4.35 13.57 -14.06
C LYS A 41 -5.20 14.08 -12.91
N LEU A 42 -4.62 14.14 -11.72
CA LEU A 42 -5.29 14.59 -10.50
C LEU A 42 -5.04 16.10 -10.33
N MET A 43 -6.02 16.91 -10.76
CA MET A 43 -5.89 18.38 -10.79
C MET A 43 -6.13 19.03 -9.43
N GLY A 44 -6.88 18.36 -8.57
CA GLY A 44 -7.12 18.78 -7.18
C GLY A 44 -6.01 18.35 -6.21
N ASN A 45 -6.27 18.51 -4.91
CA ASN A 45 -5.31 18.13 -3.87
C ASN A 45 -5.41 16.64 -3.56
N VAL A 46 -4.28 15.95 -3.61
CA VAL A 46 -4.16 14.60 -3.06
C VAL A 46 -3.49 14.72 -1.70
N TRP A 47 -4.22 14.37 -0.64
CA TRP A 47 -3.74 14.44 0.74
C TRP A 47 -3.45 13.03 1.26
N MET A 48 -2.18 12.74 1.50
CA MET A 48 -1.73 11.45 2.01
C MET A 48 -1.39 11.52 3.50
N GLY A 49 -1.94 10.60 4.29
CA GLY A 49 -1.66 10.47 5.72
C GLY A 49 -2.34 11.55 6.57
N ARG A 50 -3.57 11.93 6.23
CA ARG A 50 -4.31 12.96 6.97
C ARG A 50 -4.65 12.51 8.39
N LEU A 51 -4.73 13.47 9.32
CA LEU A 51 -5.08 13.20 10.71
C LEU A 51 -6.48 12.59 10.83
N GLN A 52 -6.56 11.34 11.26
CA GLN A 52 -7.83 10.60 11.31
C GLN A 52 -8.68 10.95 12.53
N TYR A 53 -8.05 11.23 13.67
CA TYR A 53 -8.75 11.54 14.92
C TYR A 53 -8.14 12.79 15.56
N VAL A 54 -9.01 13.66 16.06
CA VAL A 54 -8.60 14.86 16.81
C VAL A 54 -7.70 14.45 17.98
N GLY A 55 -6.54 15.12 18.10
CA GLY A 55 -5.57 14.87 19.17
C GLY A 55 -4.61 13.69 18.94
N ALA A 56 -4.77 12.90 17.88
CA ALA A 56 -3.89 11.76 17.59
C ALA A 56 -2.60 12.15 16.84
N TYR A 57 -1.99 13.29 17.20
CA TYR A 57 -0.83 13.88 16.50
C TYR A 57 0.43 12.99 16.53
N LEU A 58 0.51 12.08 17.50
CA LEU A 58 1.64 11.16 17.64
C LEU A 58 1.47 9.86 16.86
N ALA A 59 0.26 9.58 16.33
CA ALA A 59 0.02 8.38 15.56
C ALA A 59 0.66 8.54 14.17
N PRO A 60 1.58 7.64 13.76
CA PRO A 60 2.01 7.61 12.37
C PRO A 60 0.82 7.23 11.50
N SER A 61 0.66 7.90 10.37
CA SER A 61 -0.39 7.62 9.40
C SER A 61 0.24 7.10 8.11
N TYR A 62 -0.07 5.85 7.77
CA TYR A 62 0.45 5.21 6.57
C TYR A 62 -0.59 5.25 5.47
N SER A 63 -0.18 5.66 4.27
CA SER A 63 -1.05 5.64 3.09
C SER A 63 -0.25 5.35 1.84
N THR A 64 -0.88 4.68 0.89
CA THR A 64 -0.23 4.26 -0.34
C THR A 64 -1.05 4.69 -1.54
N THR A 65 -0.42 5.35 -2.50
CA THR A 65 -0.97 5.54 -3.85
C THR A 65 -0.16 4.67 -4.81
N ASN A 66 -0.81 3.70 -5.42
CA ASN A 66 -0.19 2.77 -6.33
C ASN A 66 -0.62 3.08 -7.77
N THR A 67 0.34 3.53 -8.57
CA THR A 67 0.19 3.86 -9.99
C THR A 67 0.99 2.92 -10.89
N SER A 68 1.50 1.81 -10.35
CA SER A 68 2.30 0.82 -11.09
C SER A 68 1.63 0.26 -12.35
N LYS A 69 0.30 0.34 -12.43
CA LYS A 69 -0.52 -0.12 -13.56
C LYS A 69 -0.97 1.03 -14.48
N VAL A 70 -0.41 2.23 -14.31
CA VAL A 70 -0.59 3.34 -15.25
C VAL A 70 0.46 3.21 -16.35
N THR A 71 0.01 3.07 -17.60
CA THR A 71 0.91 2.80 -18.72
C THR A 71 1.51 4.07 -19.33
N GLY A 72 0.79 5.18 -19.29
CA GLY A 72 1.27 6.50 -19.68
C GLY A 72 1.72 7.32 -18.48
N GLU A 73 1.38 8.61 -18.49
CA GLU A 73 1.86 9.56 -17.50
C GLU A 73 0.93 9.68 -16.29
N VAL A 74 1.54 9.89 -15.14
CA VAL A 74 0.87 10.25 -13.89
C VAL A 74 1.19 11.70 -13.60
N ASN A 75 0.15 12.50 -13.34
CA ASN A 75 0.28 13.91 -13.00
C ASN A 75 -0.55 14.22 -11.74
N PHE A 76 0.16 14.59 -10.68
CA PHE A 76 -0.41 15.19 -9.48
C PHE A 76 -0.20 16.70 -9.56
N ASN A 77 -1.27 17.48 -9.62
CA ASN A 77 -1.14 18.92 -9.60
C ASN A 77 -0.69 19.43 -8.23
N HIS A 78 -1.28 18.88 -7.15
CA HIS A 78 -0.94 19.21 -5.77
C HIS A 78 -0.98 17.95 -4.89
N LEU A 79 0.13 17.67 -4.23
CA LEU A 79 0.28 16.57 -3.27
C LEU A 79 0.61 17.14 -1.90
N THR A 80 -0.19 16.80 -0.90
CA THR A 80 0.03 17.13 0.51
C THR A 80 0.34 15.85 1.28
N VAL A 81 1.36 15.84 2.13
CA VAL A 81 1.69 14.68 2.97
C VAL A 81 1.75 15.08 4.44
N GLY A 82 0.92 14.40 5.24
CA GLY A 82 0.77 14.63 6.66
C GLY A 82 -0.12 15.82 7.01
N ASP A 83 -0.63 15.78 8.23
CA ASP A 83 -1.45 16.83 8.84
C ASP A 83 -1.25 16.77 10.35
N LYS A 84 -0.33 17.58 10.88
CA LYS A 84 0.01 17.60 12.32
C LYS A 84 0.41 16.23 12.89
N ASN A 85 0.90 15.33 12.05
CA ASN A 85 1.26 13.97 12.42
C ASN A 85 2.54 13.50 11.72
N ALA A 86 3.10 12.39 12.18
CA ALA A 86 4.28 11.77 11.57
C ALA A 86 3.90 10.85 10.40
N ALA A 87 3.12 11.35 9.44
CA ALA A 87 2.66 10.56 8.29
C ALA A 87 3.83 9.97 7.49
N GLN A 88 3.66 8.75 7.01
CA GLN A 88 4.60 8.04 6.14
C GLN A 88 3.82 7.57 4.91
N ALA A 89 3.89 8.36 3.85
CA ALA A 89 3.21 8.09 2.59
C ALA A 89 4.13 7.34 1.61
N GLY A 90 3.54 6.46 0.83
CA GLY A 90 4.21 5.74 -0.26
C GLY A 90 3.54 5.97 -1.60
N ILE A 91 4.31 6.30 -2.63
CA ILE A 91 3.86 6.26 -4.02
C ILE A 91 4.61 5.14 -4.72
N ILE A 92 3.90 4.10 -5.17
CA ILE A 92 4.44 3.14 -6.12
C ILE A 92 4.19 3.73 -7.50
N ALA A 93 5.23 4.31 -8.08
CA ALA A 93 5.15 5.17 -9.26
C ALA A 93 5.06 4.34 -10.55
N SER A 94 4.48 4.92 -11.60
CA SER A 94 4.74 4.46 -12.97
C SER A 94 6.07 5.05 -13.48
N ASN A 95 6.47 4.68 -14.70
CA ASN A 95 7.72 5.16 -15.31
C ASN A 95 7.83 6.69 -15.39
N LYS A 96 6.70 7.41 -15.45
CA LYS A 96 6.67 8.87 -15.62
C LYS A 96 5.69 9.51 -14.66
N THR A 97 6.22 10.06 -13.58
CA THR A 97 5.43 10.74 -12.55
C THR A 97 5.80 12.22 -12.49
N HIS A 98 4.80 13.08 -12.60
CA HIS A 98 4.91 14.53 -12.45
C HIS A 98 4.13 14.97 -11.21
N ILE A 99 4.75 15.78 -10.37
CA ILE A 99 4.17 16.39 -9.19
C ILE A 99 4.38 17.90 -9.32
N GLY A 100 3.29 18.66 -9.34
CA GLY A 100 3.34 20.12 -9.38
C GLY A 100 3.89 20.67 -8.07
N THR A 101 3.01 20.84 -7.07
CA THR A 101 3.41 21.24 -5.73
C THR A 101 3.36 20.06 -4.77
N LEU A 102 4.45 19.84 -4.03
CA LEU A 102 4.53 18.91 -2.90
C LEU A 102 4.63 19.70 -1.60
N ASP A 103 3.63 19.56 -0.73
CA ASP A 103 3.63 20.13 0.62
C ASP A 103 3.83 19.02 1.65
N LEU A 104 4.96 19.02 2.35
CA LEU A 104 5.23 18.08 3.45
C LEU A 104 4.93 18.72 4.80
N TRP A 105 4.33 17.97 5.72
CA TRP A 105 4.35 18.35 7.12
C TRP A 105 5.77 18.22 7.72
N GLN A 106 6.09 19.03 8.73
CA GLN A 106 7.42 19.08 9.36
C GLN A 106 7.99 17.72 9.80
N SER A 107 7.12 16.74 10.08
CA SER A 107 7.49 15.36 10.46
C SER A 107 7.03 14.29 9.46
N ALA A 108 6.60 14.67 8.26
CA ALA A 108 6.11 13.75 7.24
C ALA A 108 7.25 13.12 6.42
N GLY A 109 7.07 11.84 6.08
CA GLY A 109 7.87 11.12 5.10
C GLY A 109 7.07 10.80 3.85
N LEU A 110 7.67 10.96 2.69
CA LEU A 110 7.18 10.48 1.40
C LEU A 110 8.23 9.57 0.76
N ASN A 111 7.85 8.35 0.41
CA ASN A 111 8.69 7.42 -0.35
C ASN A 111 8.09 7.21 -1.74
N ILE A 112 8.80 7.61 -2.79
CA ILE A 112 8.39 7.38 -4.18
C ILE A 112 9.25 6.24 -4.71
N ILE A 113 8.63 5.13 -5.08
CA ILE A 113 9.30 3.94 -5.58
C ILE A 113 9.08 3.90 -7.08
N ALA A 114 10.15 4.13 -7.84
CA ALA A 114 10.24 3.91 -9.27
C ALA A 114 10.22 2.41 -9.61
N PRO A 115 9.68 2.01 -10.78
CA PRO A 115 9.74 0.63 -11.26
C PRO A 115 11.19 0.14 -11.43
N PRO A 116 11.46 -1.14 -11.16
CA PRO A 116 12.73 -1.76 -11.48
C PRO A 116 12.88 -1.95 -13.00
N GLU A 117 14.09 -2.28 -13.44
CA GLU A 117 14.33 -2.69 -14.82
C GLU A 117 13.43 -3.88 -15.21
N GLY A 118 12.69 -3.75 -16.31
CA GLY A 118 11.67 -4.73 -16.74
C GLY A 118 10.28 -4.54 -16.13
N GLY A 119 10.08 -3.51 -15.29
CA GLY A 119 8.78 -3.13 -14.72
C GLY A 119 8.31 -4.01 -13.54
N TYR A 120 7.17 -3.63 -12.96
CA TYR A 120 6.56 -4.42 -11.89
C TYR A 120 5.94 -5.70 -12.46
N LYS A 121 6.37 -6.85 -11.93
CA LYS A 121 5.76 -8.13 -12.27
C LYS A 121 4.48 -8.32 -11.46
N ASP A 122 3.48 -8.89 -12.10
CA ASP A 122 2.33 -9.40 -11.36
C ASP A 122 2.78 -10.51 -10.41
N LYS A 123 2.18 -10.52 -9.22
CA LYS A 123 2.37 -11.62 -8.29
C LYS A 123 1.96 -12.91 -9.01
N PRO A 124 2.83 -13.95 -9.07
CA PRO A 124 2.43 -15.21 -9.67
C PRO A 124 1.16 -15.70 -8.98
N ASN A 125 0.15 -16.03 -9.80
CA ASN A 125 -1.15 -16.44 -9.32
C ASN A 125 -1.01 -17.81 -8.68
N ASN A 126 -0.89 -17.87 -7.36
CA ASN A 126 -0.67 -19.12 -6.64
C ASN A 126 -2.02 -19.85 -6.42
N THR A 127 -2.76 -20.08 -7.50
CA THR A 127 -3.81 -21.10 -7.56
C THR A 127 -3.16 -22.43 -7.93
N ASN A 128 -2.29 -22.95 -7.06
CA ASN A 128 -2.23 -24.40 -6.97
C ASN A 128 -3.51 -24.83 -6.27
N SER A 129 -4.49 -25.29 -7.05
CA SER A 129 -5.54 -26.16 -6.55
C SER A 129 -4.88 -27.19 -5.64
N GLN A 130 -5.24 -27.25 -4.37
CA GLN A 130 -5.02 -28.44 -3.55
C GLN A 130 -5.88 -29.57 -4.13
N SER A 131 -5.47 -30.10 -5.28
CA SER A 131 -6.02 -31.31 -5.86
C SER A 131 -5.07 -32.45 -5.49
N GLY A 132 -5.51 -33.25 -4.51
CA GLY A 132 -5.16 -34.66 -4.41
C GLY A 132 -3.79 -34.99 -3.85
N ALA A 133 -3.63 -34.90 -2.53
CA ALA A 133 -2.82 -35.92 -1.86
C ALA A 133 -3.55 -37.25 -2.07
N LYS A 134 -2.92 -38.16 -2.82
CA LYS A 134 -3.37 -39.54 -3.02
C LYS A 134 -3.59 -40.17 -1.63
N ASN A 135 -4.84 -40.47 -1.30
CA ASN A 135 -5.13 -41.50 -0.30
C ASN A 135 -4.76 -42.83 -0.94
N ASP A 136 -3.51 -43.25 -0.74
CA ASP A 136 -3.14 -44.63 -1.00
C ASP A 136 -3.97 -45.52 -0.08
N LYS A 137 -4.72 -46.44 -0.71
CA LYS A 137 -5.52 -47.46 -0.05
C LYS A 137 -4.67 -48.19 0.99
N GLN A 138 -5.13 -48.18 2.25
CA GLN A 138 -4.73 -49.18 3.21
C GLN A 138 -5.96 -50.05 3.49
N GLU A 139 -5.97 -51.23 2.86
CA GLU A 139 -6.87 -52.32 3.21
C GLU A 139 -6.59 -52.80 4.64
N SER A 140 -7.64 -52.98 5.44
CA SER A 140 -7.59 -53.98 6.51
C SER A 140 -8.99 -54.55 6.77
N SER A 141 -9.09 -55.85 6.55
CA SER A 141 -10.26 -56.70 6.73
C SER A 141 -10.69 -56.87 8.20
N GLN A 142 -12.01 -56.85 8.40
CA GLN A 142 -12.86 -57.58 9.38
C GLN A 142 -12.57 -57.65 10.91
N ASN A 143 -13.66 -57.32 11.64
CA ASN A 143 -14.30 -58.01 12.79
C ASN A 143 -14.03 -57.66 14.29
N ASN A 144 -15.01 -56.95 14.85
CA ASN A 144 -15.93 -57.28 15.97
C ASN A 144 -15.56 -57.10 17.48
N SER A 145 -16.54 -56.51 18.19
CA SER A 145 -16.92 -56.61 19.62
C SER A 145 -16.34 -55.66 20.71
N ASN A 146 -17.23 -54.80 21.22
CA ASN A 146 -17.41 -54.29 22.59
C ASN A 146 -16.25 -53.63 23.36
N THR A 147 -16.16 -52.30 23.30
CA THR A 147 -16.38 -51.33 24.41
C THR A 147 -15.89 -49.95 23.94
N GLN A 148 -16.81 -48.98 23.88
CA GLN A 148 -16.52 -47.63 23.41
C GLN A 148 -15.72 -46.85 24.46
N VAL A 149 -14.40 -46.76 24.26
CA VAL A 149 -13.61 -45.68 24.84
C VAL A 149 -13.82 -44.47 23.93
N ILE A 150 -14.75 -43.59 24.30
CA ILE A 150 -14.85 -42.26 23.66
C ILE A 150 -13.65 -41.46 24.19
N ASN A 151 -12.50 -41.63 23.53
CA ASN A 151 -11.47 -40.59 23.62
C ASN A 151 -12.09 -39.31 23.05
N PRO A 152 -11.96 -38.15 23.71
CA PRO A 152 -12.28 -36.88 23.06
C PRO A 152 -11.52 -36.86 21.73
N PRO A 153 -12.16 -36.51 20.60
CA PRO A 153 -11.50 -36.54 19.31
C PRO A 153 -10.22 -35.75 19.48
N ASN A 154 -9.11 -36.44 19.25
CA ASN A 154 -7.76 -35.92 19.36
C ASN A 154 -7.79 -34.61 18.57
N SER A 155 -7.84 -33.47 19.26
CA SER A 155 -7.83 -32.15 18.64
C SER A 155 -6.42 -31.98 18.10
N THR A 156 -6.15 -32.63 16.98
CA THR A 156 -4.90 -32.48 16.25
C THR A 156 -4.89 -31.03 15.81
N GLN A 157 -4.10 -30.22 16.53
CA GLN A 157 -3.78 -28.87 16.10
C GLN A 157 -3.16 -29.00 14.71
N LYS A 158 -3.93 -28.59 13.70
CA LYS A 158 -3.48 -28.60 12.33
C LYS A 158 -2.54 -27.43 12.14
N THR A 159 -1.29 -27.70 11.82
CA THR A 159 -0.35 -26.66 11.44
C THR A 159 -0.85 -26.00 10.16
N GLU A 160 -1.09 -24.69 10.23
CA GLU A 160 -1.38 -23.87 9.06
C GLU A 160 -0.07 -23.30 8.53
N ILE A 161 0.24 -23.58 7.26
CA ILE A 161 1.37 -22.95 6.58
C ILE A 161 0.88 -21.60 6.07
N GLN A 162 1.43 -20.51 6.60
CA GLN A 162 1.12 -19.19 6.10
C GLN A 162 1.62 -19.02 4.65
N PRO A 163 0.88 -18.26 3.82
CA PRO A 163 1.31 -18.00 2.46
C PRO A 163 2.67 -17.29 2.45
N THR A 164 3.50 -17.58 1.45
CA THR A 164 4.78 -16.90 1.27
C THR A 164 4.56 -15.40 1.17
N GLN A 165 5.12 -14.66 2.12
CA GLN A 165 5.19 -13.21 2.09
C GLN A 165 6.49 -12.80 1.41
N VAL A 166 6.39 -12.27 0.20
CA VAL A 166 7.53 -11.62 -0.47
C VAL A 166 7.62 -10.21 0.10
N ILE A 167 8.76 -9.88 0.69
CA ILE A 167 9.05 -8.55 1.24
C ILE A 167 10.06 -7.89 0.32
N ASP A 168 9.71 -6.72 -0.21
CA ASP A 168 10.60 -5.97 -1.09
C ASP A 168 11.63 -5.19 -0.26
N GLY A 169 12.91 -5.39 -0.60
CA GLY A 169 14.01 -4.55 -0.12
C GLY A 169 14.21 -3.33 -1.02
N PRO A 170 15.09 -2.39 -0.66
CA PRO A 170 15.46 -1.29 -1.56
C PRO A 170 16.10 -1.84 -2.84
N PHE A 171 15.64 -1.36 -3.99
CA PHE A 171 16.14 -1.72 -5.31
C PHE A 171 16.28 -0.48 -6.18
N ARG A 172 17.10 -0.55 -7.22
CA ARG A 172 17.36 0.58 -8.14
C ARG A 172 16.23 0.75 -9.15
N GLY A 173 15.80 2.00 -9.41
CA GLY A 173 14.89 2.31 -10.50
C GLY A 173 15.45 1.99 -11.90
N ALA A 174 14.56 1.72 -12.85
CA ALA A 174 14.90 1.53 -14.26
C ALA A 174 15.49 2.80 -14.89
N LYS A 175 16.33 2.65 -15.91
CA LYS A 175 17.07 3.78 -16.52
C LYS A 175 16.19 4.92 -17.02
N ASP A 176 15.03 4.60 -17.58
CA ASP A 176 14.12 5.57 -18.21
C ASP A 176 13.00 6.04 -17.29
N THR A 177 13.13 5.84 -15.97
CA THR A 177 12.15 6.32 -15.01
C THR A 177 12.43 7.76 -14.59
N VAL A 178 11.38 8.58 -14.57
CA VAL A 178 11.48 9.99 -14.18
C VAL A 178 10.40 10.34 -13.15
N VAL A 179 10.84 10.96 -12.06
CA VAL A 179 9.98 11.62 -11.07
C VAL A 179 10.31 13.11 -11.08
N ASN A 180 9.43 13.89 -11.71
CA ASN A 180 9.57 15.34 -11.80
C ASN A 180 8.73 16.00 -10.71
N ILE A 181 9.37 16.74 -9.80
CA ILE A 181 8.70 17.52 -8.77
C ILE A 181 9.04 18.99 -8.98
N ASN A 182 8.03 19.82 -9.28
CA ASN A 182 8.29 21.22 -9.66
C ASN A 182 8.53 22.11 -8.44
N ARG A 183 7.88 21.82 -7.31
CA ARG A 183 8.01 22.60 -6.07
C ARG A 183 7.87 21.71 -4.85
N ILE A 184 8.74 21.90 -3.86
CA ILE A 184 8.67 21.25 -2.55
C ILE A 184 8.57 22.34 -1.49
N ASN A 185 7.55 22.27 -0.63
CA ASN A 185 7.39 23.10 0.55
C ASN A 185 7.33 22.22 1.80
N THR A 186 7.55 22.85 2.95
CA THR A 186 7.35 22.24 4.26
C THR A 186 6.47 23.14 5.12
N ASN A 187 5.39 22.58 5.66
CA ASN A 187 4.49 23.24 6.60
C ASN A 187 4.85 22.85 8.04
N ALA A 188 4.85 23.84 8.93
CA ALA A 188 5.21 23.70 10.34
C ALA A 188 4.27 24.55 11.21
N ASP A 189 3.93 24.07 12.43
CA ASP A 189 3.08 24.81 13.40
C ASP A 189 3.88 25.58 14.47
N GLY A 190 5.20 25.64 14.34
CA GLY A 190 6.05 26.33 15.30
C GLY A 190 6.31 25.55 16.60
N THR A 191 5.84 24.30 16.70
CA THR A 191 6.25 23.40 17.78
C THR A 191 7.77 23.21 17.74
N ILE A 192 8.41 23.19 18.91
CA ILE A 192 9.86 23.00 19.02
C ILE A 192 10.15 21.66 19.69
N LYS A 193 11.05 20.88 19.10
CA LYS A 193 11.54 19.61 19.63
C LYS A 193 13.08 19.65 19.66
N VAL A 194 13.70 19.04 20.67
CA VAL A 194 15.16 18.83 20.68
C VAL A 194 15.56 18.05 19.42
N GLY A 195 16.48 18.61 18.63
CA GLY A 195 16.88 18.06 17.33
C GLY A 195 15.96 18.40 16.15
N GLY A 196 14.88 19.16 16.38
CA GLY A 196 13.94 19.58 15.35
C GLY A 196 13.00 18.48 14.85
N PHE A 197 12.34 18.77 13.74
CA PHE A 197 11.56 17.80 12.98
C PHE A 197 12.23 17.53 11.64
N LYS A 198 12.02 16.32 11.10
CA LYS A 198 12.56 15.91 9.80
C LYS A 198 11.40 15.58 8.87
N ALA A 199 11.16 16.46 7.92
CA ALA A 199 10.42 16.14 6.71
C ALA A 199 11.37 15.42 5.75
N SER A 200 10.92 14.35 5.10
CA SER A 200 11.77 13.58 4.19
C SER A 200 11.03 13.16 2.93
N LEU A 201 11.71 13.30 1.79
CA LEU A 201 11.35 12.69 0.53
C LEU A 201 12.46 11.71 0.15
N THR A 202 12.09 10.48 -0.18
CA THR A 202 13.00 9.45 -0.66
C THR A 202 12.54 8.93 -2.01
N THR A 203 13.48 8.71 -2.93
CA THR A 203 13.29 8.03 -4.21
C THR A 203 14.46 7.10 -4.47
N ASN A 204 14.24 5.99 -5.17
CA ASN A 204 15.23 4.94 -5.44
C ASN A 204 15.92 5.05 -6.80
#